data_AF-A0A2E1YD61-F1
#
_entry.id   AF-A0A2E1YD61-F1
#
_cell.length_a   1.000
_cell.length_b   1.000
_cell.length_c   1.000
_cell.angle_alpha   90.00
_cell.angle_beta   90.00
_cell.angle_gamma   90.00
#
_symmetry.space_group_name_H-M   'P 1'
#
loop_
_entity.id
_entity.type
_entity.pdbx_description
1 polymer ?
#
loop_
_entity_poly.entity_id
_entity_poly.type
_entity_poly.pdbx_seq_one_letter_code
_entity_poly.pdbx_strand_id
1 'polypeptide(L)'
;MASKGRESWDKRQRERTKKDKQAAKRAERAERRNSENELQNEGPSEAELYERFAKLSASHANGEMDDETFEEKKEEIFELLGVQLH
;
A
#
# COMPACT_ATOMS: atom_id res chain seq x y z
N MET A 1 -31.25 -39.31 36.15
CA MET A 1 -31.55 -38.51 34.93
C MET A 1 -30.83 -37.16 35.04
N ALA A 2 -29.57 -37.04 34.60
CA ALA A 2 -28.81 -35.78 34.74
C ALA A 2 -27.73 -35.61 33.63
N SER A 3 -28.13 -35.73 32.35
CA SER A 3 -27.17 -35.68 31.22
C SER A 3 -27.44 -34.53 30.24
N LYS A 4 -28.58 -33.84 30.34
CA LYS A 4 -29.05 -32.87 29.31
C LYS A 4 -28.41 -31.47 29.38
N GLY A 5 -27.70 -31.15 30.48
CA GLY A 5 -27.06 -29.84 30.68
C GLY A 5 -25.66 -29.70 30.05
N ARG A 6 -24.85 -30.77 30.09
CA ARG A 6 -23.46 -30.78 29.61
C ARG A 6 -23.34 -30.60 28.09
N GLU A 7 -24.20 -31.26 27.32
CA GLU A 7 -24.21 -31.13 25.86
C GLU A 7 -24.42 -29.69 25.38
N SER A 8 -25.22 -28.91 26.12
CA SER A 8 -25.48 -27.50 25.78
C SER A 8 -24.29 -26.58 26.05
N TRP A 9 -23.45 -26.92 27.02
CA TRP A 9 -22.26 -26.17 27.39
C TRP A 9 -21.11 -26.49 26.44
N ASP A 10 -20.87 -27.78 26.15
CA ASP A 10 -19.87 -28.21 25.18
C ASP A 10 -20.15 -27.65 23.77
N LYS A 11 -21.42 -27.64 23.36
CA LYS A 11 -21.83 -26.98 22.09
C LYS A 11 -21.50 -25.48 22.10
N ARG A 12 -21.81 -24.78 23.20
CA ARG A 12 -21.49 -23.35 23.35
C ARG A 12 -19.98 -23.09 23.33
N GLN A 13 -19.18 -23.95 23.95
CA GLN A 13 -17.72 -23.85 23.91
C GLN A 13 -17.17 -24.07 22.50
N ARG A 14 -17.66 -25.08 21.77
CA ARG A 14 -17.27 -25.33 20.37
C ARG A 14 -17.64 -24.20 19.43
N GLU A 15 -18.81 -23.59 19.62
CA GLU A 15 -19.24 -22.44 18.83
C GLU A 15 -18.38 -21.21 19.11
N ARG A 16 -17.98 -20.96 20.37
CA ARG A 16 -17.03 -19.89 20.71
C ARG A 16 -15.67 -20.11 20.04
N THR A 17 -15.07 -21.28 20.20
CA THR A 17 -13.76 -21.58 19.61
C THR A 17 -13.76 -21.49 18.09
N LYS A 18 -14.86 -21.91 17.45
CA LYS A 18 -15.06 -21.77 16.00
C LYS A 18 -15.14 -20.30 15.58
N LYS A 19 -15.88 -19.46 16.31
CA LYS A 19 -15.97 -18.01 16.05
C LYS A 19 -14.62 -17.33 16.24
N ASP A 20 -13.91 -17.64 17.33
CA ASP A 20 -12.60 -17.05 17.64
C ASP A 20 -11.58 -17.42 16.55
N LYS A 21 -11.57 -18.68 16.09
CA LYS A 21 -10.69 -19.13 15.00
C LYS A 21 -11.01 -18.46 13.66
N GLN A 22 -12.29 -18.20 13.37
CA GLN A 22 -12.69 -17.45 12.18
C GLN A 22 -12.34 -15.97 12.29
N ALA A 23 -12.49 -15.37 13.46
CA ALA A 23 -12.12 -13.98 13.72
C ALA A 23 -10.61 -13.79 13.55
N ALA A 24 -9.79 -14.66 14.14
CA ALA A 24 -8.33 -14.66 13.98
C ALA A 24 -7.93 -14.78 12.50
N LYS A 25 -8.54 -15.70 11.74
CA LYS A 25 -8.30 -15.83 10.29
C LYS A 25 -8.78 -14.64 9.46
N ARG A 26 -9.75 -13.84 9.94
CA ARG A 26 -10.14 -12.60 9.26
C ARG A 26 -9.15 -11.49 9.58
N ALA A 27 -8.74 -11.35 10.85
CA ALA A 27 -7.72 -10.40 11.27
C ALA A 27 -6.42 -10.62 10.49
N GLU A 28 -5.93 -11.86 10.44
CA GLU A 28 -4.70 -12.21 9.69
C GLU A 28 -4.81 -11.88 8.19
N ARG A 29 -5.98 -12.07 7.57
CA ARG A 29 -6.19 -11.69 6.16
C ARG A 29 -6.27 -10.17 5.97
N ALA A 30 -6.84 -9.46 6.94
CA ALA A 30 -6.91 -8.01 6.90
C ALA A 30 -5.52 -7.40 7.09
N GLU A 31 -4.71 -7.94 8.00
CA GLU A 31 -3.31 -7.58 8.19
C GLU A 31 -2.49 -7.82 6.92
N ARG A 32 -2.60 -8.98 6.27
CA ARG A 32 -1.90 -9.24 5.00
C ARG A 32 -2.31 -8.27 3.88
N ARG A 33 -3.60 -7.98 3.75
CA ARG A 33 -4.09 -6.98 2.78
C ARG A 33 -3.60 -5.58 3.11
N ASN A 34 -3.54 -5.22 4.39
CA ASN A 34 -3.07 -3.91 4.79
C ASN A 34 -1.55 -3.79 4.58
N SER A 35 -0.77 -4.81 4.94
CA SER A 35 0.68 -4.83 4.70
C SER A 35 1.02 -4.81 3.21
N GLU A 36 0.22 -5.46 2.36
CA GLU A 36 0.43 -5.42 0.90
C GLU A 36 0.07 -4.05 0.30
N ASN A 37 -0.83 -3.30 0.94
CA ASN A 37 -1.20 -1.94 0.53
C ASN A 37 -0.24 -0.86 1.11
N GLU A 38 0.31 -1.09 2.31
CA GLU A 38 1.31 -0.22 2.94
C GLU A 38 2.69 -0.33 2.28
N LEU A 39 3.03 -1.48 1.69
CA LEU A 39 4.31 -1.67 0.97
C LEU A 39 4.39 -0.99 -0.41
N GLN A 40 3.30 -0.41 -0.92
CA GLN A 40 3.24 0.11 -2.30
C GLN A 40 3.21 1.64 -2.44
N ASN A 41 3.18 2.43 -1.36
CA ASN A 41 2.88 3.88 -1.46
C ASN A 41 3.67 4.80 -0.53
N GLU A 42 4.97 4.56 -0.34
CA GLU A 42 5.83 5.58 0.32
C GLU A 42 6.37 6.64 -0.65
N GLY A 43 6.16 6.49 -1.97
CA GLY A 43 6.60 7.44 -3.00
C GLY A 43 5.45 8.15 -3.73
N PRO A 44 5.72 9.29 -4.40
CA PRO A 44 4.76 9.91 -5.31
C PRO A 44 4.33 8.91 -6.40
N SER A 45 3.06 8.95 -6.77
CA SER A 45 2.54 8.06 -7.80
C SER A 45 3.18 8.36 -9.17
N GLU A 46 3.18 7.36 -10.07
CA GLU A 46 3.68 7.53 -11.44
C GLU A 46 3.04 8.74 -12.15
N ALA A 47 1.74 8.94 -11.98
CA ALA A 47 1.01 10.08 -12.54
C ALA A 47 1.50 11.43 -11.99
N GLU A 48 1.80 11.49 -10.69
CA GLU A 48 2.35 12.69 -10.05
C GLU A 48 3.77 12.99 -10.54
N LEU A 49 4.59 11.98 -10.78
CA LEU A 49 5.93 12.12 -11.34
C LEU A 49 5.89 12.69 -12.77
N TYR A 50 4.98 12.20 -13.62
CA TYR A 50 4.76 12.78 -14.95
C TYR A 50 4.25 14.22 -14.89
N GLU A 51 3.36 14.56 -13.95
CA GLU A 51 2.89 15.93 -13.79
C GLU A 51 4.03 16.87 -13.34
N ARG A 52 4.91 16.41 -12.43
CA ARG A 52 6.11 17.13 -12.02
C ARG A 52 7.05 17.38 -13.20
N PHE A 53 7.27 16.36 -14.03
CA PHE A 53 8.08 16.50 -15.24
C PHE A 53 7.49 17.51 -16.23
N ALA A 54 6.17 17.50 -16.45
CA ALA A 54 5.52 18.46 -17.33
C ALA A 54 5.69 19.91 -16.84
N LYS A 55 5.55 20.14 -15.53
CA LYS A 55 5.80 21.45 -14.90
C LYS A 55 7.26 21.87 -15.05
N LEU A 56 8.19 20.93 -14.80
CA LEU A 56 9.62 21.16 -14.95
C LEU A 56 9.98 21.57 -16.38
N SER A 57 9.48 20.84 -17.39
CA SER A 57 9.68 21.15 -18.81
C SER A 57 9.08 22.50 -19.21
N ALA A 58 7.92 22.86 -18.67
CA ALA A 58 7.32 24.16 -18.93
C ALA A 58 8.16 25.32 -18.37
N SER A 59 8.66 25.20 -17.13
CA SER A 59 9.54 26.22 -16.55
C SER A 59 10.89 26.33 -17.27
N HIS A 60 11.45 25.21 -17.75
CA HIS A 60 12.65 25.23 -18.60
C HIS A 60 12.39 25.92 -19.94
N ALA A 61 11.28 25.61 -20.62
CA ALA A 61 10.89 26.25 -21.87
C ALA A 61 10.63 27.77 -21.71
N ASN A 62 10.17 28.19 -20.52
CA ASN A 62 9.98 29.60 -20.19
C ASN A 62 11.29 30.32 -19.81
N GLY A 63 12.42 29.61 -19.69
CA GLY A 63 13.71 30.16 -19.29
C GLY A 63 13.79 30.53 -17.80
N GLU A 64 12.94 29.95 -16.96
CA GLU A 64 12.92 30.18 -15.51
C GLU A 64 14.00 29.36 -14.77
N MET A 65 14.65 28.43 -15.45
CA MET A 65 15.75 27.60 -14.94
C MET A 65 16.80 27.37 -16.01
N ASP A 66 18.02 27.06 -15.57
CA ASP A 66 19.13 26.67 -16.45
C ASP A 66 19.05 25.18 -16.84
N ASP A 67 19.78 24.83 -17.90
CA ASP A 67 19.81 23.48 -18.46
C ASP A 67 20.36 22.46 -17.45
N GLU A 68 21.32 22.87 -16.62
CA GLU A 68 21.96 22.01 -15.62
C GLU A 68 20.97 21.62 -14.50
N THR A 69 20.23 22.58 -13.94
CA THR A 69 19.20 22.28 -12.93
C THR A 69 18.03 21.49 -13.52
N PHE A 70 17.72 21.70 -14.81
CA PHE A 70 16.66 20.94 -15.48
C PHE A 70 17.02 19.47 -15.60
N GLU A 71 18.22 19.14 -16.08
CA GLU A 71 18.64 17.75 -16.25
C GLU A 71 18.79 17.04 -14.90
N GLU A 72 19.33 17.69 -13.86
CA GLU A 72 19.42 17.10 -12.51
C GLU A 72 18.05 16.71 -11.95
N LYS A 73 17.05 17.61 -12.05
CA LYS A 73 15.69 17.32 -11.58
C LYS A 73 14.94 16.33 -12.45
N LYS A 74 15.23 16.30 -13.74
CA LYS A 74 14.65 15.32 -14.67
C LYS A 74 15.18 13.92 -14.37
N GLU A 75 16.47 13.79 -14.10
CA GLU A 75 17.08 12.53 -13.67
C GLU A 75 16.45 12.03 -12.36
N GLU A 76 16.29 12.89 -11.35
CA GLU A 76 15.61 12.53 -10.09
C GLU A 76 14.19 11.99 -10.32
N ILE A 77 13.41 12.64 -11.19
CA ILE A 77 12.04 12.20 -11.52
C ILE A 77 12.06 10.84 -12.26
N PHE A 78 13.05 10.61 -13.13
CA PHE A 78 13.15 9.38 -13.91
C PHE A 78 13.70 8.20 -13.09
N GLU A 79 14.59 8.46 -12.13
CA GLU A 79 14.99 7.50 -11.11
C GLU A 79 13.80 7.04 -10.26
N LEU A 80 12.96 7.98 -9.83
CA LEU A 80 11.73 7.68 -9.09
C LEU A 80 10.70 6.91 -9.94
N LEU A 81 10.67 7.14 -11.26
CA LEU A 81 9.86 6.36 -12.20
C LEU A 81 10.44 4.97 -12.49
N GLY A 82 11.70 4.70 -12.11
CA GLY A 82 12.40 3.45 -12.41
C GLY A 82 12.79 3.32 -13.89
N VAL A 83 12.84 4.44 -14.64
CA VAL A 83 13.25 4.48 -16.04
C VAL A 83 14.70 4.95 -16.07
N GLN A 84 15.64 4.02 -15.87
CA GLN A 84 17.06 4.33 -16.11
C GLN A 84 17.27 4.56 -17.61
N LEU A 85 17.61 5.81 -17.97
CA LEU A 85 18.17 6.14 -19.29
C LEU A 85 19.56 5.52 -19.37
N HIS A 86 19.69 4.44 -20.13
CA HIS A 86 20.93 3.69 -20.33
C HIS A 86 21.60 4.04 -21.66
#